data_AF-A0A968VM78-F1
#
_entry.id   AF-A0A968VM78-F1
#
_cell.length_a   1.000
_cell.length_b   1.000
_cell.length_c   1.000
_cell.angle_alpha   90.00
_cell.angle_beta   90.00
_cell.angle_gamma   90.00
#
_symmetry.space_group_name_H-M   'P 1'
#
loop_
_entity.id
_entity.type
_entity.pdbx_description
1 polymer ?
#
loop_
_entity_poly.entity_id
_entity_poly.type
_entity_poly.pdbx_seq_one_letter_code
_entity_poly.pdbx_strand_id
1 'polypeptide(L)'
;MSDQSIFSKFTNLYSLTKTLRFELKPVGKTLENMKNNLGYDIDLQTFLKDQEIEDAYNLIKPELDKIHEEFINEALTLNEDSDIDFESYFNEYKKSDNRDLKEFEKNLRSQIDSLFIKTSEIWKTKYKNKYVFKKGSAVAKSFNILLTKDMVKLVKDKNISNEVNNAVGKIYSFYGYLAGYNQNRENYYTTKDEKATAIATRIVHDNLPKYCDNLKQFEKIIKRKKNKVTKKVTEIIRETKLEYLGIYEYVKSKEIDPTLLKAIDESFFEINNYRKYLSQSDIEKYNGIIGDYNYLINLYNQHKKQDYKELKDEDKFQSLPQFKTLYKQIGCGKKDALFFAITHDSKEQSQQNKENFSKPYSLQELLLNTKKGVEKLITADQSGDGEICNVNDFINYILQKEDYEGLYWSKKVMNTISNLYIGNWFHVQELCQKSKVFGRGSKKENYKVIIPEAIPLTGLFEVLDSVENWREVGLFKVKAYEDEAKQIIFENTEYSASQTLLRFIVEDIKKELDQLKKTGDGLVKITDYKNQDNKDKIKAYLDSIKKVLSIIQYFSVNESKIKMVELLIR
;
A
#
# COMPACT_ATOMS: atom_id res chain seq x y z
N MET A 1 1.01 68.42 12.64
CA MET A 1 1.75 67.35 11.93
C MET A 1 0.89 66.11 12.05
N SER A 2 0.34 65.60 10.94
CA SER A 2 -0.52 64.41 10.96
C SER A 2 0.34 63.18 11.29
N ASP A 3 0.02 62.47 12.37
CA ASP A 3 0.67 61.22 12.75
C ASP A 3 0.61 60.21 11.61
N GLN A 4 1.73 60.03 10.90
CA GLN A 4 1.86 58.97 9.91
C GLN A 4 1.91 57.63 10.64
N SER A 5 0.94 56.76 10.33
CA SER A 5 0.88 55.39 10.81
C SER A 5 2.21 54.67 10.61
N ILE A 6 2.66 53.92 11.62
CA ILE A 6 3.89 53.09 11.56
C ILE A 6 3.88 52.10 10.39
N PHE A 7 2.68 51.71 9.92
CA PHE A 7 2.48 50.81 8.79
C PHE A 7 2.69 51.45 7.41
N SER A 8 2.78 52.79 7.33
CA SER A 8 3.06 53.51 6.08
C SER A 8 4.43 53.15 5.49
N LYS A 9 5.37 52.67 6.31
CA LYS A 9 6.68 52.19 5.88
C LYS A 9 6.65 50.78 5.27
N PHE A 10 5.53 50.06 5.36
CA PHE A 10 5.38 48.66 4.92
C PHE A 10 4.65 48.52 3.57
N THR A 11 4.87 49.47 2.65
CA THR A 11 4.34 49.41 1.28
C THR A 11 5.48 49.24 0.28
N ASN A 12 5.25 48.52 -0.83
CA ASN A 12 6.24 48.30 -1.90
C ASN A 12 7.54 47.58 -1.47
N LEU A 13 7.47 46.70 -0.46
CA LEU A 13 8.65 46.00 0.07
C LEU A 13 9.10 44.80 -0.77
N TYR A 14 8.16 44.13 -1.44
CA TYR A 14 8.42 42.98 -2.30
C TYR A 14 7.32 42.86 -3.36
N SER A 15 7.65 42.24 -4.48
CA SER A 15 6.70 41.97 -5.55
C SER A 15 5.88 40.72 -5.25
N LEU A 16 4.63 40.72 -5.70
CA LEU A 16 3.74 39.57 -5.66
C LEU A 16 3.16 39.34 -7.06
N THR A 17 3.25 38.12 -7.55
CA THR A 17 2.56 37.71 -8.77
C THR A 17 1.10 37.40 -8.44
N LYS A 18 0.17 38.08 -9.11
CA LYS A 18 -1.27 37.81 -8.99
C LYS A 18 -1.83 37.48 -10.37
N THR A 19 -2.71 36.49 -10.41
CA THR A 19 -3.40 36.07 -11.64
C THR A 19 -4.85 36.51 -11.57
N LEU A 20 -5.25 37.44 -12.43
CA LEU A 20 -6.64 37.85 -12.59
C LEU A 20 -7.31 36.96 -13.64
N ARG A 21 -8.57 36.56 -13.38
CA ARG A 21 -9.36 35.73 -14.30
C ARG A 21 -10.63 36.46 -14.65
N PHE A 22 -10.94 36.52 -15.93
CA PHE A 22 -12.11 37.20 -16.47
C PHE A 22 -12.84 36.29 -17.46
N GLU A 23 -14.15 36.46 -17.55
CA GLU A 23 -14.93 35.89 -18.64
C GLU A 23 -14.63 36.67 -19.93
N LEU A 24 -14.33 35.95 -21.01
CA LEU A 24 -14.15 36.56 -22.34
C LEU A 24 -15.45 36.43 -23.14
N LYS A 25 -16.18 37.54 -23.28
CA LYS A 25 -17.42 37.60 -24.06
C LYS A 25 -17.11 37.94 -25.52
N PRO A 26 -17.44 37.08 -26.49
CA PRO A 26 -17.18 37.36 -27.90
C PRO A 26 -18.00 38.56 -28.39
N VAL A 27 -17.39 39.42 -29.21
CA VAL A 27 -18.02 40.65 -29.73
C VAL A 27 -18.30 40.52 -31.22
N GLY A 28 -19.49 40.96 -31.65
CA GLY A 28 -19.89 40.96 -33.07
C GLY A 28 -19.92 39.55 -33.68
N LYS A 29 -19.26 39.38 -34.84
CA LYS A 29 -19.18 38.11 -35.57
C LYS A 29 -18.08 37.16 -35.08
N THR A 30 -17.39 37.49 -33.99
CA THR A 30 -16.25 36.70 -33.50
C THR A 30 -16.64 35.24 -33.22
N LEU A 31 -17.74 35.01 -32.48
CA LEU A 31 -18.17 33.65 -32.15
C LEU A 31 -18.60 32.86 -33.39
N GLU A 32 -19.33 33.50 -34.31
CA GLU A 32 -19.75 32.89 -35.58
C GLU A 32 -18.53 32.46 -36.41
N ASN A 33 -17.55 33.35 -36.57
CA ASN A 33 -16.32 33.06 -37.30
C ASN A 33 -15.49 31.95 -36.64
N MET A 34 -15.42 31.91 -35.30
CA MET A 34 -14.71 30.85 -34.59
C MET A 34 -15.42 29.49 -34.74
N LYS A 35 -16.75 29.45 -34.61
CA LYS A 35 -17.54 28.23 -34.84
C LYS A 35 -17.33 27.68 -36.24
N ASN A 36 -17.39 28.55 -37.25
CA ASN A 36 -17.24 28.15 -38.65
C ASN A 36 -15.82 27.66 -38.99
N ASN A 37 -14.79 28.27 -38.41
CA ASN A 37 -13.39 27.97 -38.77
C ASN A 37 -12.70 26.96 -37.86
N LEU A 38 -13.13 26.83 -36.60
CA LEU A 38 -12.46 25.98 -35.59
C LEU A 38 -13.32 24.78 -35.15
N GLY A 39 -14.62 24.80 -35.43
CA GLY A 39 -15.59 23.82 -34.93
C GLY A 39 -15.81 23.99 -33.43
N TYR A 40 -17.06 24.10 -32.97
CA TYR A 40 -17.36 24.26 -31.55
C TYR A 40 -18.18 23.09 -31.04
N ASP A 41 -17.75 22.50 -29.94
CA ASP A 41 -18.46 21.43 -29.25
C ASP A 41 -19.15 21.98 -28.01
N ILE A 42 -20.47 21.76 -27.92
CA ILE A 42 -21.30 22.29 -26.84
C ILE A 42 -21.09 21.52 -25.52
N ASP A 43 -20.79 20.23 -25.60
CA ASP A 43 -20.66 19.35 -24.43
C ASP A 43 -19.27 19.51 -23.81
N LEU A 44 -18.23 19.62 -24.64
CA LEU A 44 -16.86 19.88 -24.21
C LEU A 44 -16.58 21.36 -23.91
N GLN A 45 -17.48 22.27 -24.33
CA GLN A 45 -17.35 23.72 -24.19
C GLN A 45 -16.03 24.27 -24.75
N THR A 46 -15.53 23.69 -25.84
CA THR A 46 -14.24 24.02 -26.44
C THR A 46 -14.31 24.00 -27.97
N PHE A 47 -13.26 24.50 -28.62
CA PHE A 47 -13.12 24.38 -30.07
C PHE A 47 -12.43 23.07 -30.44
N LEU A 48 -12.96 22.37 -31.45
CA LEU A 48 -12.48 21.06 -31.86
C LEU A 48 -10.99 21.09 -32.26
N LYS A 49 -10.55 22.15 -32.95
CA LYS A 49 -9.12 22.31 -33.29
C LYS A 49 -8.20 22.47 -32.07
N ASP A 50 -8.67 23.12 -31.01
CA ASP A 50 -7.89 23.28 -29.78
C ASP A 50 -7.86 21.94 -29.02
N GLN A 51 -9.02 21.26 -28.93
CA GLN A 51 -9.13 19.94 -28.33
C GLN A 51 -8.24 18.92 -29.03
N GLU A 52 -8.15 18.95 -30.36
CA GLU A 52 -7.26 18.07 -31.12
C GLU A 52 -5.78 18.21 -30.75
N ILE A 53 -5.33 19.42 -30.38
CA ILE A 53 -3.96 19.67 -29.94
C ILE A 53 -3.78 19.19 -28.50
N GLU A 54 -4.77 19.43 -27.64
CA GLU A 54 -4.77 18.96 -26.26
C GLU A 54 -4.77 17.43 -26.17
N ASP A 55 -5.60 16.76 -26.96
CA ASP A 55 -5.66 15.29 -27.06
C ASP A 55 -4.33 14.74 -27.56
N ALA A 56 -3.77 15.33 -28.61
CA ALA A 56 -2.45 14.95 -29.11
C ALA A 56 -1.36 15.13 -28.05
N TYR A 57 -1.40 16.22 -27.28
CA TYR A 57 -0.47 16.48 -26.17
C TYR A 57 -0.61 15.42 -25.07
N ASN A 58 -1.84 15.10 -24.67
CA ASN A 58 -2.12 14.11 -23.63
C ASN A 58 -1.68 12.70 -24.06
N LEU A 59 -1.75 12.36 -25.35
CA LEU A 59 -1.26 11.11 -25.90
C LEU A 59 0.28 11.02 -25.92
N ILE A 60 0.98 12.08 -26.35
CA ILE A 60 2.44 12.00 -26.49
C ILE A 60 3.20 12.22 -25.18
N LYS A 61 2.60 12.92 -24.20
CA LYS A 61 3.25 13.31 -22.96
C LYS A 61 3.76 12.10 -22.15
N PRO A 62 2.98 11.01 -21.97
CA PRO A 62 3.46 9.79 -21.34
C PRO A 62 4.68 9.18 -22.05
N GLU A 63 4.73 9.26 -23.38
CA GLU A 63 5.83 8.69 -24.18
C GLU A 63 7.11 9.53 -24.07
N LEU A 64 6.97 10.86 -24.01
CA LEU A 64 8.07 11.74 -23.67
C LEU A 64 8.56 11.51 -22.22
N ASP A 65 7.64 11.28 -21.28
CA ASP A 65 7.98 10.94 -19.89
C ASP A 65 8.80 9.66 -19.81
N LYS A 66 8.45 8.62 -20.59
CA LYS A 66 9.24 7.38 -20.68
C LYS A 66 10.66 7.63 -21.22
N ILE A 67 10.82 8.52 -22.20
CA ILE A 67 12.16 8.90 -22.71
C ILE A 67 12.99 9.59 -21.62
N HIS A 68 12.38 10.47 -20.83
CA HIS A 68 13.06 11.07 -19.67
C HIS A 68 13.44 10.02 -18.64
N GLU A 69 12.53 9.09 -18.32
CA GLU A 69 12.78 7.99 -17.39
C GLU A 69 13.92 7.08 -17.88
N GLU A 70 13.95 6.71 -19.15
CA GLU A 70 15.03 5.96 -19.79
C GLU A 70 16.37 6.68 -19.62
N PHE A 71 16.42 7.98 -19.94
CA PHE A 71 17.64 8.78 -19.78
C PHE A 71 18.11 8.84 -18.32
N ILE A 72 17.19 9.05 -17.37
CA ILE A 72 17.51 9.14 -15.95
C ILE A 72 18.07 7.81 -15.44
N ASN A 73 17.39 6.70 -15.76
CA ASN A 73 17.83 5.37 -15.35
C ASN A 73 19.22 5.07 -15.94
N GLU A 74 19.41 5.28 -17.24
CA GLU A 74 20.72 5.09 -17.88
C GLU A 74 21.81 5.99 -17.27
N ALA A 75 21.50 7.24 -16.92
CA ALA A 75 22.47 8.13 -16.26
C ALA A 75 22.92 7.63 -14.89
N LEU A 76 21.99 7.07 -14.12
CA LEU A 76 22.25 6.61 -12.76
C LEU A 76 22.88 5.20 -12.72
N THR A 77 22.67 4.35 -13.74
CA THR A 77 23.19 2.96 -13.79
C THR A 77 24.39 2.77 -14.71
N LEU A 78 24.38 3.27 -15.96
CA LEU A 78 25.47 3.00 -16.92
C LEU A 78 26.81 3.64 -16.54
N ASN A 79 26.76 4.64 -15.66
CA ASN A 79 27.95 5.32 -15.17
C ASN A 79 28.41 4.76 -13.83
N GLU A 80 28.01 3.55 -13.41
CA GLU A 80 28.32 2.95 -12.11
C GLU A 80 29.80 3.07 -11.70
N ASP A 81 30.73 2.97 -12.66
CA ASP A 81 32.18 3.14 -12.47
C ASP A 81 32.64 4.58 -12.19
N SER A 82 31.74 5.57 -12.21
CA SER A 82 32.10 6.95 -11.91
C SER A 82 32.39 7.10 -10.42
N ASP A 83 33.52 7.72 -10.08
CA ASP A 83 33.93 7.94 -8.69
C ASP A 83 33.04 9.04 -8.05
N ILE A 84 31.97 8.62 -7.37
CA ILE A 84 31.14 9.53 -6.56
C ILE A 84 31.53 9.34 -5.10
N ASP A 85 32.06 10.39 -4.50
CA ASP A 85 32.61 10.34 -3.14
C ASP A 85 31.52 10.54 -2.08
N PHE A 86 30.77 9.46 -1.80
CA PHE A 86 29.84 9.42 -0.67
C PHE A 86 30.54 9.22 0.69
N GLU A 87 31.77 8.71 0.68
CA GLU A 87 32.52 8.37 1.88
C GLU A 87 32.92 9.62 2.66
N SER A 88 33.44 10.66 1.99
CA SER A 88 33.75 11.94 2.63
C SER A 88 32.53 12.59 3.28
N TYR A 89 31.37 12.54 2.61
CA TYR A 89 30.11 13.01 3.17
C TYR A 89 29.73 12.22 4.43
N PHE A 90 29.77 10.89 4.36
CA PHE A 90 29.35 10.04 5.47
C PHE A 90 30.27 10.14 6.68
N ASN A 91 31.59 10.22 6.46
CA ASN A 91 32.57 10.45 7.51
C ASN A 91 32.31 11.76 8.25
N GLU A 92 31.85 12.79 7.54
CA GLU A 92 31.46 14.05 8.14
C GLU A 92 30.09 13.95 8.85
N TYR A 93 29.12 13.28 8.23
CA TYR A 93 27.78 13.00 8.78
C TYR A 93 27.82 12.21 10.11
N LYS A 94 28.85 11.38 10.32
CA LYS A 94 29.05 10.65 11.60
C LYS A 94 29.46 11.56 12.76
N LYS A 95 30.13 12.70 12.52
CA LYS A 95 30.81 13.48 13.57
C LYS A 95 29.86 14.24 14.50
N SER A 96 28.70 14.73 14.04
CA SER A 96 27.59 15.22 14.88
C SER A 96 26.40 15.71 14.02
N ASP A 97 25.20 15.80 14.60
CA ASP A 97 23.98 16.21 13.88
C ASP A 97 23.90 17.70 13.46
N ASN A 98 24.83 18.57 13.90
CA ASN A 98 24.78 20.03 13.69
C ASN A 98 25.92 20.60 12.82
N ARG A 99 26.56 19.78 11.98
CA ARG A 99 27.66 20.23 11.10
C ARG A 99 27.13 20.78 9.78
N ASP A 100 27.86 21.73 9.21
CA ASP A 100 27.54 22.27 7.90
C ASP A 100 28.01 21.30 6.80
N LEU A 101 27.05 20.66 6.13
CA LEU A 101 27.30 19.68 5.05
C LEU A 101 27.18 20.32 3.66
N LYS A 102 26.88 21.62 3.58
CA LYS A 102 26.50 22.29 2.31
C LYS A 102 27.52 22.13 1.20
N GLU A 103 28.82 22.21 1.51
CA GLU A 103 29.87 22.10 0.49
C GLU A 103 29.99 20.66 -0.05
N PHE A 104 29.85 19.65 0.82
CA PHE A 104 29.81 18.25 0.40
C PHE A 104 28.57 17.98 -0.45
N GLU A 105 27.41 18.46 -0.02
CA GLU A 105 26.16 18.30 -0.75
C GLU A 105 26.22 18.97 -2.13
N LYS A 106 26.80 20.17 -2.20
CA LYS A 106 27.00 20.90 -3.47
C LYS A 106 27.96 20.16 -4.39
N ASN A 107 29.07 19.64 -3.88
CA ASN A 107 30.01 18.83 -4.65
C ASN A 107 29.33 17.57 -5.19
N LEU A 108 28.61 16.82 -4.34
CA LEU A 108 27.86 15.64 -4.74
C LEU A 108 26.83 15.96 -5.84
N ARG A 109 26.07 17.06 -5.73
CA ARG A 109 25.14 17.47 -6.80
C ARG A 109 25.86 17.77 -8.12
N SER A 110 27.06 18.35 -8.06
CA SER A 110 27.89 18.58 -9.25
C SER A 110 28.41 17.27 -9.86
N GLN A 111 28.74 16.28 -9.05
CA GLN A 111 29.14 14.95 -9.54
C GLN A 111 27.96 14.25 -10.23
N ILE A 112 26.73 14.38 -9.70
CA ILE A 112 25.51 13.90 -10.37
C ILE A 112 25.28 14.62 -11.71
N ASP A 113 25.54 15.93 -11.81
CA ASP A 113 25.47 16.67 -13.08
C ASP A 113 26.36 16.06 -14.17
N SER A 114 27.56 15.62 -13.78
CA SER A 114 28.51 14.98 -14.70
C SER A 114 27.97 13.68 -15.30
N LEU A 115 27.10 12.95 -14.60
CA LEU A 115 26.44 11.75 -15.11
C LEU A 115 25.51 12.10 -16.27
N PHE A 116 24.70 13.16 -16.12
CA PHE A 116 23.81 13.63 -17.18
C PHE A 116 24.59 14.08 -18.41
N ILE A 117 25.74 14.73 -18.22
CA ILE A 117 26.63 15.10 -19.32
C ILE A 117 27.11 13.85 -20.07
N LYS A 118 27.68 12.87 -19.36
CA LYS A 118 28.19 11.63 -19.96
C LYS A 118 27.10 10.89 -20.74
N THR A 119 25.93 10.69 -20.13
CA THR A 119 24.80 10.00 -20.78
C THR A 119 24.31 10.77 -22.00
N SER A 120 24.32 12.10 -21.97
CA SER A 120 23.95 12.90 -23.15
C SER A 120 24.88 12.68 -24.34
N GLU A 121 26.19 12.50 -24.10
CA GLU A 121 27.16 12.22 -25.16
C GLU A 121 27.03 10.80 -25.72
N ILE A 122 26.71 9.82 -24.85
CA ILE A 122 26.35 8.46 -25.26
C ILE A 122 25.13 8.50 -26.19
N TRP A 123 24.08 9.23 -25.81
CA TRP A 123 22.85 9.35 -26.60
C TRP A 123 23.07 10.05 -27.94
N LYS A 124 23.85 11.14 -27.95
CA LYS A 124 24.23 11.81 -29.20
C LYS A 124 24.95 10.87 -30.14
N THR A 125 25.84 10.02 -29.62
CA THR A 125 26.55 9.02 -30.42
C THR A 125 25.60 7.94 -30.93
N LYS A 126 24.74 7.41 -30.04
CA LYS A 126 23.73 6.39 -30.35
C LYS A 126 22.77 6.82 -31.47
N TYR A 127 22.40 8.09 -31.51
CA TYR A 127 21.43 8.62 -32.48
C TYR A 127 22.02 9.60 -33.51
N LYS A 128 23.35 9.66 -33.68
CA LYS A 128 24.07 10.63 -34.52
C LYS A 128 23.55 10.74 -35.96
N ASN A 129 23.10 9.61 -36.52
CA ASN A 129 22.63 9.52 -37.91
C ASN A 129 21.15 9.90 -38.09
N LYS A 130 20.39 10.08 -37.00
CA LYS A 130 18.95 10.35 -37.03
C LYS A 130 18.60 11.73 -36.48
N TYR A 131 19.30 12.20 -35.44
CA TYR A 131 18.96 13.42 -34.72
C TYR A 131 20.16 14.34 -34.55
N VAL A 132 19.88 15.65 -34.48
CA VAL A 132 20.91 16.70 -34.35
C VAL A 132 20.86 17.36 -32.97
N PHE A 133 19.76 17.18 -32.23
CA PHE A 133 19.50 17.70 -30.89
C PHE A 133 19.68 19.21 -30.81
N LYS A 134 19.09 19.97 -31.73
CA LYS A 134 19.18 21.43 -31.72
C LYS A 134 18.18 22.05 -30.74
N LYS A 135 18.66 22.97 -29.90
CA LYS A 135 17.86 23.89 -29.08
C LYS A 135 18.16 25.31 -29.57
N GLY A 136 17.25 25.89 -30.35
CA GLY A 136 17.55 27.10 -31.13
C GLY A 136 18.58 26.81 -32.23
N SER A 137 19.62 27.64 -32.33
CA SER A 137 20.69 27.49 -33.34
C SER A 137 21.81 26.52 -32.92
N ALA A 138 21.92 26.19 -31.63
CA ALA A 138 23.01 25.39 -31.09
C ALA A 138 22.62 23.93 -30.84
N VAL A 139 23.61 23.03 -30.89
CA VAL A 139 23.47 21.64 -30.43
C VAL A 139 23.36 21.64 -28.91
N ALA A 140 22.32 21.00 -28.39
CA ALA A 140 22.04 20.91 -26.97
C ALA A 140 23.14 20.10 -26.23
N LYS A 141 23.37 20.45 -24.97
CA LYS A 141 24.35 19.81 -24.08
C LYS A 141 23.66 19.28 -22.82
N SER A 142 24.21 18.22 -22.22
CA SER A 142 23.62 17.58 -21.03
C SER A 142 22.14 17.20 -21.28
N PHE A 143 21.31 17.24 -20.26
CA PHE A 143 19.88 16.94 -20.32
C PHE A 143 19.09 17.76 -21.36
N ASN A 144 19.61 18.91 -21.83
CA ASN A 144 18.90 19.75 -22.81
C ASN A 144 18.59 19.02 -24.12
N ILE A 145 19.29 17.91 -24.44
CA ILE A 145 18.96 17.08 -25.61
C ILE A 145 17.51 16.55 -25.55
N LEU A 146 16.99 16.34 -24.34
CA LEU A 146 15.63 15.85 -24.07
C LEU A 146 14.56 16.93 -24.27
N LEU A 147 14.97 18.20 -24.35
CA LEU A 147 14.08 19.34 -24.52
C LEU A 147 14.06 19.83 -25.97
N THR A 148 14.38 18.95 -26.93
CA THR A 148 14.46 19.28 -28.35
C THR A 148 13.30 18.67 -29.13
N LYS A 149 13.02 19.22 -30.32
CA LYS A 149 12.02 18.66 -31.26
C LYS A 149 12.33 17.22 -31.66
N ASP A 150 13.60 16.82 -31.58
CA ASP A 150 14.02 15.46 -31.96
C ASP A 150 13.47 14.40 -31.00
N MET A 151 13.09 14.74 -29.77
CA MET A 151 12.40 13.80 -28.88
C MET A 151 11.00 13.43 -29.37
N VAL A 152 10.29 14.38 -29.99
CA VAL A 152 8.99 14.11 -30.60
C VAL A 152 9.15 13.17 -31.81
N LYS A 153 10.24 13.31 -32.58
CA LYS A 153 10.58 12.36 -33.65
C LYS A 153 10.96 10.99 -33.11
N LEU A 154 11.71 10.93 -32.00
CA LEU A 154 12.05 9.66 -31.36
C LEU A 154 10.79 8.90 -30.92
N VAL A 155 9.77 9.58 -30.40
CA VAL A 155 8.45 8.97 -30.12
C VAL A 155 7.85 8.35 -31.40
N LYS A 156 7.90 9.07 -32.53
CA LYS A 156 7.44 8.54 -33.83
C LYS A 156 8.20 7.28 -34.24
N ASP A 157 9.53 7.30 -34.10
CA ASP A 157 10.40 6.20 -34.54
C ASP A 157 10.24 4.95 -33.67
N LYS A 158 9.75 5.09 -32.43
CA LYS A 158 9.36 3.96 -31.57
C LYS A 158 8.08 3.25 -32.06
N ASN A 159 7.34 3.84 -33.01
CA ASN A 159 6.16 3.28 -33.67
C ASN A 159 5.17 2.60 -32.70
N ILE A 160 4.73 3.36 -31.68
CA ILE A 160 4.00 2.82 -30.52
C ILE A 160 2.56 2.43 -30.89
N SER A 161 1.79 3.36 -31.44
CA SER A 161 0.42 3.13 -31.92
C SER A 161 0.08 4.10 -33.06
N ASN A 162 -0.98 3.80 -33.81
CA ASN A 162 -1.44 4.67 -34.90
C ASN A 162 -1.91 6.04 -34.36
N GLU A 163 -2.59 6.06 -33.22
CA GLU A 163 -3.07 7.28 -32.55
C GLU A 163 -1.90 8.16 -32.11
N VAL A 164 -0.90 7.57 -31.45
CA VAL A 164 0.32 8.29 -31.01
C VAL A 164 1.07 8.84 -32.23
N ASN A 165 1.23 8.04 -33.29
CA ASN A 165 1.91 8.47 -34.51
C ASN A 165 1.21 9.65 -35.20
N ASN A 166 -0.13 9.65 -35.21
CA ASN A 166 -0.93 10.77 -35.72
C ASN A 166 -0.76 12.02 -34.85
N ALA A 167 -0.76 11.86 -33.51
CA ALA A 167 -0.56 12.94 -32.56
C ALA A 167 0.83 13.60 -32.69
N VAL A 168 1.87 12.80 -32.98
CA VAL A 168 3.25 13.30 -33.18
C VAL A 168 3.31 14.38 -34.26
N GLY A 169 2.64 14.20 -35.41
CA GLY A 169 2.67 15.19 -36.49
C GLY A 169 2.10 16.55 -36.08
N LYS A 170 1.00 16.53 -35.32
CA LYS A 170 0.36 17.74 -34.76
C LYS A 170 1.30 18.45 -33.78
N ILE A 171 1.83 17.74 -32.80
CA ILE A 171 2.70 18.35 -31.78
C ILE A 171 4.05 18.78 -32.34
N TYR A 172 4.61 18.07 -33.31
CA TYR A 172 5.87 18.46 -33.94
C TYR A 172 5.76 19.86 -34.59
N SER A 173 4.63 20.09 -35.26
CA SER A 173 4.28 21.39 -35.88
C SER A 173 3.99 22.45 -34.81
N PHE A 174 3.32 22.05 -33.72
CA PHE A 174 2.93 22.93 -32.61
C PHE A 174 3.84 22.81 -31.38
N TYR A 175 5.16 22.60 -31.59
CA TYR A 175 6.10 22.27 -30.51
C TYR A 175 6.15 23.30 -29.36
N GLY A 176 5.82 24.57 -29.64
CA GLY A 176 5.73 25.62 -28.62
C GLY A 176 4.74 25.28 -27.49
N TYR A 177 3.74 24.44 -27.75
CA TYR A 177 2.80 23.94 -26.73
C TYR A 177 3.49 23.16 -25.60
N LEU A 178 4.67 22.56 -25.87
CA LEU A 178 5.47 21.85 -24.88
C LEU A 178 6.31 22.78 -24.00
N ALA A 179 6.23 24.11 -24.12
CA ALA A 179 7.06 25.03 -23.34
C ALA A 179 6.91 24.81 -21.82
N GLY A 180 5.67 24.77 -21.31
CA GLY A 180 5.42 24.51 -19.88
C GLY A 180 5.83 23.10 -19.46
N TYR A 181 5.63 22.10 -20.33
CA TYR A 181 6.10 20.73 -20.10
C TYR A 181 7.63 20.67 -19.97
N ASN A 182 8.35 21.27 -20.92
CA ASN A 182 9.82 21.30 -20.95
C ASN A 182 10.39 22.04 -19.75
N GLN A 183 9.78 23.16 -19.33
CA GLN A 183 10.18 23.88 -18.11
C GLN A 183 10.01 23.01 -16.86
N ASN A 184 8.91 22.26 -16.77
CA ASN A 184 8.69 21.32 -15.67
C ASN A 184 9.73 20.18 -15.67
N ARG A 185 10.14 19.67 -16.83
CA ARG A 185 11.17 18.62 -16.96
C ARG A 185 12.58 19.16 -16.70
N GLU A 186 12.87 20.40 -17.07
CA GLU A 186 14.15 21.06 -16.77
C GLU A 186 14.42 21.12 -15.25
N ASN A 187 13.37 21.31 -14.44
CA ASN A 187 13.48 21.29 -12.98
C ASN A 187 14.03 19.97 -12.42
N TYR A 188 13.87 18.84 -13.12
CA TYR A 188 14.40 17.53 -12.67
C TYR A 188 15.92 17.52 -12.63
N TYR A 189 16.56 18.27 -13.52
CA TYR A 189 18.01 18.24 -13.74
C TYR A 189 18.72 19.44 -13.11
N THR A 190 18.05 20.21 -12.24
CA THR A 190 18.72 21.31 -11.52
C THR A 190 19.72 20.76 -10.50
N THR A 191 20.97 21.21 -10.59
CA THR A 191 22.06 20.74 -9.71
C THR A 191 22.69 21.86 -8.87
N LYS A 192 22.58 23.12 -9.32
CA LYS A 192 23.14 24.30 -8.63
C LYS A 192 22.43 24.58 -7.30
N ASP A 193 21.11 24.66 -7.36
CA ASP A 193 20.26 24.97 -6.22
C ASP A 193 19.61 23.70 -5.66
N GLU A 194 19.37 23.70 -4.35
CA GLU A 194 18.52 22.69 -3.71
C GLU A 194 17.07 22.92 -4.11
N LYS A 195 16.53 22.04 -4.95
CA LYS A 195 15.13 22.07 -5.38
C LYS A 195 14.51 20.71 -5.16
N ALA A 196 13.39 20.67 -4.43
CA ALA A 196 12.67 19.42 -4.13
C ALA A 196 12.25 18.62 -5.38
N THR A 197 12.11 19.29 -6.53
CA THR A 197 11.78 18.67 -7.82
C THR A 197 13.00 18.12 -8.56
N ALA A 198 14.21 18.23 -8.03
CA ALA A 198 15.43 17.84 -8.72
C ALA A 198 15.96 16.47 -8.26
N ILE A 199 16.44 15.67 -9.22
CA ILE A 199 17.01 14.33 -9.01
C ILE A 199 18.23 14.40 -8.10
N ALA A 200 19.15 15.33 -8.36
CA ALA A 200 20.36 15.49 -7.54
C ALA A 200 20.01 15.86 -6.09
N THR A 201 18.95 16.64 -5.88
CA THR A 201 18.45 16.95 -4.53
C THR A 201 17.85 15.72 -3.87
N ARG A 202 17.01 14.95 -4.58
CA ARG A 202 16.46 13.66 -4.08
C ARG A 202 17.57 12.68 -3.68
N ILE A 203 18.65 12.60 -4.45
CA ILE A 203 19.78 11.72 -4.14
C ILE A 203 20.55 12.21 -2.91
N VAL A 204 20.91 13.50 -2.86
CA VAL A 204 21.88 14.03 -1.88
C VAL A 204 21.23 14.47 -0.58
N HIS A 205 20.07 15.12 -0.64
CA HIS A 205 19.42 15.73 0.53
C HIS A 205 18.34 14.85 1.15
N ASP A 206 17.68 14.01 0.34
CA ASP A 206 16.60 13.16 0.85
C ASP A 206 17.07 11.73 1.16
N ASN A 207 17.62 11.04 0.15
CA ASN A 207 17.89 9.60 0.23
C ASN A 207 19.23 9.28 0.89
N LEU A 208 20.29 10.06 0.65
CA LEU A 208 21.61 9.82 1.23
C LEU A 208 21.58 9.94 2.78
N PRO A 209 20.93 10.94 3.41
CA PRO A 209 20.83 10.99 4.86
C PRO A 209 20.04 9.81 5.44
N LYS A 210 18.97 9.35 4.77
CA LYS A 210 18.21 8.16 5.20
C LYS A 210 19.08 6.91 5.18
N TYR A 211 19.88 6.74 4.11
CA TYR A 211 20.82 5.63 4.01
C TYR A 211 21.88 5.73 5.12
N CYS A 212 22.48 6.91 5.33
CA CYS A 212 23.46 7.16 6.39
C CYS A 212 22.89 6.89 7.80
N ASP A 213 21.62 7.24 8.04
CA ASP A 213 20.94 6.93 9.31
C ASP A 213 20.78 5.43 9.52
N ASN A 214 20.46 4.68 8.46
CA ASN A 214 20.40 3.22 8.52
C ASN A 214 21.78 2.62 8.81
N LEU A 215 22.85 3.14 8.18
CA LEU A 215 24.23 2.74 8.48
C LEU A 215 24.58 3.00 9.96
N LYS A 216 24.33 4.22 10.46
CA LYS A 216 24.57 4.58 11.88
C LYS A 216 23.77 3.68 12.82
N GLN A 217 22.50 3.42 12.51
CA GLN A 217 21.63 2.54 13.29
C GLN A 217 22.10 1.09 13.34
N PHE A 218 22.62 0.58 12.21
CA PHE A 218 23.17 -0.77 12.12
C PHE A 218 24.47 -0.89 12.93
N GLU A 219 25.38 0.09 12.82
CA GLU A 219 26.66 0.11 13.52
C GLU A 219 26.51 0.26 15.05
N LYS A 220 25.74 1.25 15.54
CA LYS A 220 25.67 1.58 16.98
C LYS A 220 24.35 2.25 17.37
N ILE A 221 23.72 1.76 18.46
CA ILE A 221 22.78 2.57 19.24
C ILE A 221 23.52 3.12 20.46
N ILE A 222 23.81 4.44 20.47
CA ILE A 222 24.31 5.13 21.66
C ILE A 222 23.14 5.35 22.63
N LYS A 223 23.14 4.66 23.78
CA LYS A 223 22.23 4.99 24.89
C LYS A 223 22.83 6.11 25.73
N ARG A 224 22.11 7.23 25.85
CA ARG A 224 22.34 8.21 26.91
C ARG A 224 21.43 7.89 28.10
N LYS A 225 21.99 7.34 29.17
CA LYS A 225 21.24 7.16 30.43
C LYS A 225 21.52 8.36 31.34
N LYS A 226 20.53 9.22 31.55
CA LYS A 226 20.61 10.29 32.54
C LYS A 226 20.31 9.70 33.92
N ASN A 227 21.31 9.67 34.79
CA ASN A 227 21.11 9.21 36.17
C ASN A 227 20.16 10.18 36.89
N LYS A 228 19.02 9.68 37.40
CA LYS A 228 17.98 10.51 38.03
C LYS A 228 18.47 11.24 39.29
N VAL A 229 19.52 10.73 39.95
CA VAL A 229 20.08 11.29 41.19
C VAL A 229 21.27 12.21 40.91
N THR A 230 22.23 11.76 40.10
CA THR A 230 23.49 12.50 39.86
C THR A 230 23.47 13.40 38.63
N LYS A 231 22.39 13.39 37.83
CA LYS A 231 22.24 14.06 36.51
C LYS A 231 23.32 13.71 35.47
N LYS A 232 24.28 12.85 35.81
CA LYS A 232 25.39 12.42 34.95
C LYS A 232 24.84 11.53 33.83
N VAL A 233 25.23 11.82 32.59
CA VAL A 233 24.91 11.00 31.42
C VAL A 233 26.00 9.95 31.31
N THR A 234 25.65 8.68 31.41
CA THR A 234 26.54 7.58 31.04
C THR A 234 26.15 7.07 29.65
N GLU A 235 27.15 6.97 28.78
CA GLU A 235 27.02 6.35 27.47
C GLU A 235 27.21 4.84 27.63
N ILE A 236 26.20 4.05 27.27
CA ILE A 236 26.33 2.60 27.14
C ILE A 236 26.32 2.31 25.64
N ILE A 237 27.45 1.84 25.12
CA ILE A 237 27.57 1.34 23.75
C ILE A 237 26.96 -0.07 23.75
N ARG A 238 25.87 -0.28 23.01
CA ARG A 238 25.33 -1.61 22.73
C ARG A 238 25.79 -2.01 21.33
N GLU A 239 26.40 -3.18 21.20
CA GLU A 239 26.73 -3.80 19.91
C GLU A 239 25.45 -4.37 19.28
N THR A 240 24.60 -3.50 18.73
CA THR A 240 23.32 -3.87 18.10
C THR A 240 23.48 -4.56 16.75
N LYS A 241 24.65 -4.46 16.14
CA LYS A 241 24.99 -5.10 14.86
C LYS A 241 24.78 -6.61 14.89
N LEU A 242 25.30 -7.29 15.94
CA LEU A 242 25.12 -8.73 16.10
C LEU A 242 23.65 -9.11 16.33
N GLU A 243 22.89 -8.25 17.03
CA GLU A 243 21.46 -8.48 17.22
C GLU A 243 20.70 -8.42 15.90
N TYR A 244 20.95 -7.40 15.06
CA TYR A 244 20.37 -7.34 13.71
C TYR A 244 20.75 -8.58 12.90
N LEU A 245 22.03 -8.91 12.75
CA LEU A 245 22.46 -10.08 11.98
C LEU A 245 21.83 -11.40 12.48
N GLY A 246 21.56 -11.53 13.78
CA GLY A 246 20.90 -12.69 14.37
C GLY A 246 19.37 -12.73 14.29
N ILE A 247 18.70 -11.68 13.79
CA ILE A 247 17.22 -11.62 13.75
C ILE A 247 16.63 -12.77 12.94
N TYR A 248 17.18 -13.03 11.75
CA TYR A 248 16.63 -14.03 10.84
C TYR A 248 16.63 -15.42 11.49
N GLU A 249 17.78 -15.83 12.04
CA GLU A 249 17.90 -17.12 12.72
C GLU A 249 17.04 -17.19 13.99
N TYR A 250 16.93 -16.09 14.75
CA TYR A 250 16.04 -16.05 15.91
C TYR A 250 14.57 -16.25 15.53
N VAL A 251 14.07 -15.54 14.51
CA VAL A 251 12.68 -15.68 14.04
C VAL A 251 12.43 -17.09 13.49
N LYS A 252 13.37 -17.64 12.72
CA LYS A 252 13.32 -19.01 12.21
C LYS A 252 13.26 -20.05 13.34
N SER A 253 14.02 -19.83 14.43
CA SER A 253 13.99 -20.71 15.61
C SER A 253 12.67 -20.70 16.37
N LYS A 254 11.82 -19.68 16.16
CA LYS A 254 10.47 -19.57 16.74
C LYS A 254 9.38 -20.15 15.82
N GLU A 255 9.76 -21.03 14.89
CA GLU A 255 8.87 -21.75 13.96
C GLU A 255 8.00 -20.85 13.06
N ILE A 256 8.41 -19.61 12.86
CA ILE A 256 7.89 -18.78 11.78
C ILE A 256 8.72 -19.09 10.56
N ASP A 257 8.12 -19.66 9.52
CA ASP A 257 8.77 -19.87 8.23
C ASP A 257 9.05 -18.51 7.56
N PRO A 258 10.30 -18.00 7.59
CA PRO A 258 10.65 -16.72 6.99
C PRO A 258 11.27 -16.93 5.60
N THR A 259 11.13 -18.11 4.97
CA THR A 259 11.86 -18.49 3.75
C THR A 259 11.60 -17.57 2.56
N LEU A 260 10.47 -16.85 2.57
CA LEU A 260 10.14 -15.85 1.55
C LEU A 260 10.72 -14.45 1.83
N LEU A 261 11.34 -14.23 3.00
CA LEU A 261 11.88 -12.94 3.44
C LEU A 261 13.40 -12.91 3.28
N LYS A 262 13.92 -11.79 2.79
CA LYS A 262 15.36 -11.61 2.60
C LYS A 262 16.07 -11.24 3.90
N ALA A 263 17.10 -12.00 4.25
CA ALA A 263 18.07 -11.59 5.26
C ALA A 263 18.98 -10.47 4.74
N ILE A 264 19.49 -9.66 5.67
CA ILE A 264 20.48 -8.63 5.38
C ILE A 264 21.83 -9.08 5.97
N ASP A 265 22.90 -8.88 5.21
CA ASP A 265 24.28 -9.04 5.68
C ASP A 265 24.96 -7.68 5.91
N GLU A 266 26.19 -7.71 6.41
CA GLU A 266 26.96 -6.50 6.70
C GLU A 266 27.24 -5.65 5.46
N SER A 267 27.46 -6.27 4.30
CA SER A 267 27.81 -5.56 3.07
C SER A 267 26.68 -4.61 2.63
N PHE A 268 25.43 -4.95 2.94
CA PHE A 268 24.28 -4.07 2.66
C PHE A 268 24.38 -2.71 3.34
N PHE A 269 25.12 -2.62 4.45
CA PHE A 269 25.34 -1.39 5.21
C PHE A 269 26.77 -0.86 5.03
N GLU A 270 27.18 -0.70 3.77
CA GLU A 270 28.39 0.04 3.39
C GLU A 270 28.02 1.32 2.64
N ILE A 271 28.72 2.42 2.93
CA ILE A 271 28.42 3.71 2.29
C ILE A 271 28.56 3.67 0.77
N ASN A 272 29.57 2.97 0.26
CA ASN A 272 29.84 2.86 -1.17
C ASN A 272 28.73 2.10 -1.92
N ASN A 273 27.96 1.25 -1.22
CA ASN A 273 26.82 0.56 -1.80
C ASN A 273 25.62 1.49 -2.06
N TYR A 274 25.57 2.69 -1.46
CA TYR A 274 24.53 3.67 -1.77
C TYR A 274 24.48 4.00 -3.27
N ARG A 275 25.62 3.94 -3.96
CA ARG A 275 25.71 4.17 -5.40
C ARG A 275 24.81 3.23 -6.21
N LYS A 276 24.61 2.01 -5.74
CA LYS A 276 23.75 1.03 -6.39
C LYS A 276 22.27 1.41 -6.30
N TYR A 277 21.87 2.31 -5.39
CA TYR A 277 20.48 2.61 -5.06
C TYR A 277 20.03 4.01 -5.52
N LEU A 278 20.59 4.51 -6.63
CA LEU A 278 20.22 5.83 -7.16
C LEU A 278 19.03 5.79 -8.13
N SER A 279 18.93 4.72 -8.93
CA SER A 279 17.85 4.52 -9.91
C SER A 279 16.54 4.11 -9.21
N GLN A 280 15.40 4.30 -9.87
CA GLN A 280 14.12 3.88 -9.28
C GLN A 280 14.05 2.37 -9.07
N SER A 281 14.53 1.57 -10.03
CA SER A 281 14.53 0.11 -9.91
C SER A 281 15.36 -0.36 -8.73
N ASP A 282 16.48 0.29 -8.45
CA ASP A 282 17.35 -0.12 -7.35
C ASP A 282 16.88 0.41 -6.00
N ILE A 283 16.24 1.58 -5.97
CA ILE A 283 15.50 2.07 -4.80
C ILE A 283 14.38 1.09 -4.43
N GLU A 284 13.65 0.55 -5.40
CA GLU A 284 12.62 -0.47 -5.17
C GLU A 284 13.21 -1.77 -4.63
N LYS A 285 14.35 -2.24 -5.17
CA LYS A 285 15.07 -3.40 -4.63
C LYS A 285 15.50 -3.16 -3.17
N TYR A 286 16.10 -2.00 -2.88
CA TYR A 286 16.50 -1.61 -1.53
C TYR A 286 15.31 -1.59 -0.57
N ASN A 287 14.23 -0.91 -0.96
CA ASN A 287 13.02 -0.78 -0.13
C ASN A 287 12.30 -2.11 0.08
N GLY A 288 12.34 -3.02 -0.90
CA GLY A 288 11.83 -4.38 -0.75
C GLY A 288 12.58 -5.15 0.33
N ILE A 289 13.93 -5.14 0.27
CA ILE A 289 14.79 -5.79 1.28
C ILE A 289 14.59 -5.16 2.67
N ILE A 290 14.58 -3.83 2.76
CA ILE A 290 14.30 -3.12 4.03
C ILE A 290 12.89 -3.43 4.55
N GLY A 291 11.91 -3.58 3.66
CA GLY A 291 10.53 -3.95 4.01
C GLY A 291 10.46 -5.34 4.65
N ASP A 292 11.03 -6.35 3.99
CA ASP A 292 11.12 -7.73 4.50
C ASP A 292 11.82 -7.74 5.87
N TYR A 293 12.93 -7.03 5.98
CA TYR A 293 13.72 -7.02 7.21
C TYR A 293 13.07 -6.22 8.36
N ASN A 294 12.34 -5.13 8.06
CA ASN A 294 11.55 -4.40 9.04
C ASN A 294 10.39 -5.24 9.59
N TYR A 295 9.84 -6.14 8.78
CA TYR A 295 8.88 -7.14 9.24
C TYR A 295 9.54 -8.14 10.20
N LEU A 296 10.74 -8.64 9.87
CA LEU A 296 11.53 -9.49 10.76
C LEU A 296 11.89 -8.79 12.09
N ILE A 297 12.30 -7.51 12.05
CA ILE A 297 12.54 -6.69 13.26
C ILE A 297 11.29 -6.61 14.13
N ASN A 298 10.12 -6.41 13.52
CA ASN A 298 8.86 -6.34 14.26
C ASN A 298 8.53 -7.68 14.95
N LEU A 299 8.67 -8.80 14.24
CA LEU A 299 8.49 -10.14 14.83
C LEU A 299 9.48 -10.40 15.96
N TYR A 300 10.77 -10.14 15.74
CA TYR A 300 11.81 -10.24 16.75
C TYR A 300 11.44 -9.43 18.00
N ASN A 301 11.03 -8.18 17.82
CA ASN A 301 10.66 -7.31 18.93
C ASN A 301 9.46 -7.83 19.72
N GLN A 302 8.47 -8.40 19.05
CA GLN A 302 7.29 -8.99 19.70
C GLN A 302 7.66 -10.23 20.53
N HIS A 303 8.41 -11.16 19.94
CA HIS A 303 8.82 -12.39 20.61
C HIS A 303 9.82 -12.13 21.74
N LYS A 304 10.83 -11.29 21.53
CA LYS A 304 11.78 -10.93 22.60
C LYS A 304 11.09 -10.19 23.73
N LYS A 305 10.14 -9.31 23.43
CA LYS A 305 9.35 -8.68 24.48
C LYS A 305 8.65 -9.73 25.32
N GLN A 306 8.02 -10.72 24.69
CA GLN A 306 7.40 -11.87 25.38
C GLN A 306 8.39 -12.66 26.24
N ASP A 307 9.56 -13.03 25.70
CA ASP A 307 10.62 -13.73 26.46
C ASP A 307 11.00 -12.93 27.74
N TYR A 308 11.15 -11.61 27.63
CA TYR A 308 11.45 -10.74 28.79
C TYR A 308 10.27 -10.59 29.76
N LYS A 309 9.02 -10.71 29.30
CA LYS A 309 7.84 -10.77 30.19
C LYS A 309 7.88 -12.00 31.07
N GLU A 310 8.17 -13.15 30.48
CA GLU A 310 8.22 -14.44 31.18
C GLU A 310 9.33 -14.46 32.24
N LEU A 311 10.46 -13.81 31.95
CA LEU A 311 11.58 -13.62 32.87
C LEU A 311 11.35 -12.53 33.93
N LYS A 312 10.20 -11.84 33.93
CA LYS A 312 9.85 -10.73 34.85
C LYS A 312 10.82 -9.54 34.77
N ASP A 313 11.41 -9.31 33.61
CA ASP A 313 12.47 -8.32 33.37
C ASP A 313 12.08 -7.32 32.25
N GLU A 314 10.77 -7.07 32.05
CA GLU A 314 10.24 -6.26 30.94
C GLU A 314 10.92 -4.89 30.78
N ASP A 315 11.25 -4.21 31.89
CA ASP A 315 11.87 -2.89 31.90
C ASP A 315 13.30 -2.87 31.30
N LYS A 316 13.90 -4.04 31.08
CA LYS A 316 15.23 -4.19 30.46
C LYS A 316 15.16 -4.37 28.95
N PHE A 317 14.01 -4.79 28.40
CA PHE A 317 13.89 -4.97 26.96
C PHE A 317 13.79 -3.63 26.25
N GLN A 318 14.57 -3.47 25.18
CA GLN A 318 14.47 -2.33 24.30
C GLN A 318 14.34 -2.84 22.87
N SER A 319 13.25 -2.44 22.23
CA SER A 319 12.97 -2.76 20.83
C SER A 319 14.05 -2.21 19.91
N LEU A 320 14.43 -3.01 18.92
CA LEU A 320 15.25 -2.57 17.82
C LEU A 320 14.41 -1.63 16.92
N PRO A 321 14.92 -0.44 16.57
CA PRO A 321 14.24 0.45 15.64
C PRO A 321 14.18 -0.17 14.23
N GLN A 322 13.21 0.27 13.43
CA GLN A 322 13.09 -0.10 12.02
C GLN A 322 13.99 0.80 11.17
N PHE A 323 14.45 0.28 10.03
CA PHE A 323 15.22 1.03 9.05
C PHE A 323 14.32 1.89 8.17
N LYS A 324 14.85 3.01 7.69
CA LYS A 324 14.17 3.96 6.81
C LYS A 324 14.19 3.45 5.37
N THR A 325 13.07 3.55 4.67
CA THR A 325 13.02 3.37 3.21
C THR A 325 13.44 4.64 2.49
N LEU A 326 14.03 4.51 1.31
CA LEU A 326 14.35 5.62 0.41
C LEU A 326 13.11 6.11 -0.31
N TYR A 327 13.04 7.41 -0.62
CA TYR A 327 11.99 7.95 -1.47
C TYR A 327 12.21 7.55 -2.93
N LYS A 328 11.11 7.42 -3.69
CA LYS A 328 11.13 7.18 -5.13
C LYS A 328 11.97 8.23 -5.86
N GLN A 329 12.58 7.87 -6.98
CA GLN A 329 13.30 8.81 -7.83
C GLN A 329 12.34 9.76 -8.55
N ILE A 330 12.78 11.00 -8.76
CA ILE A 330 12.00 12.01 -9.48
C ILE A 330 11.77 11.57 -10.92
N GLY A 331 10.51 11.62 -11.36
CA GLY A 331 10.14 11.35 -12.75
C GLY A 331 10.17 9.87 -13.15
N CYS A 332 10.38 8.95 -12.21
CA CYS A 332 10.47 7.52 -12.48
C CYS A 332 9.48 6.70 -11.66
N GLY A 333 9.23 5.47 -12.11
CA GLY A 333 8.50 4.43 -11.37
C GLY A 333 7.09 4.20 -11.88
N LYS A 334 6.62 2.97 -11.68
CA LYS A 334 5.29 2.56 -12.15
C LYS A 334 4.22 3.37 -11.43
N LYS A 335 3.29 3.91 -12.22
CA LYS A 335 2.02 4.51 -11.73
C LYS A 335 0.97 3.43 -11.52
N ASP A 336 1.39 2.25 -11.06
CA ASP A 336 0.45 1.19 -10.75
C ASP A 336 -0.31 1.58 -9.47
N ALA A 337 -1.62 1.35 -9.48
CA ALA A 337 -2.41 1.44 -8.27
C ALA A 337 -1.86 0.41 -7.27
N LEU A 338 -1.64 0.84 -6.02
CA LEU A 338 -1.16 -0.03 -4.94
C LEU A 338 -2.10 -1.23 -4.69
N PHE A 339 -3.35 -1.10 -5.13
CA PHE A 339 -4.40 -2.09 -4.99
C PHE A 339 -5.04 -2.38 -6.34
N PHE A 340 -5.69 -3.54 -6.46
CA PHE A 340 -6.59 -3.84 -7.55
C PHE A 340 -7.59 -2.68 -7.76
N ALA A 341 -7.62 -2.13 -8.97
CA ALA A 341 -8.49 -1.03 -9.34
C ALA A 341 -9.37 -1.44 -10.51
N ILE A 342 -10.67 -1.17 -10.38
CA ILE A 342 -11.61 -1.28 -11.48
C ILE A 342 -11.36 -0.06 -12.38
N THR A 343 -11.10 -0.30 -13.66
CA THR A 343 -10.67 0.76 -14.58
C THR A 343 -11.79 1.23 -15.50
N HIS A 344 -12.80 0.40 -15.74
CA HIS A 344 -13.89 0.69 -16.65
C HIS A 344 -15.23 0.21 -16.10
N ASP A 345 -16.31 0.77 -16.64
CA ASP A 345 -17.67 0.39 -16.28
C ASP A 345 -18.09 -0.86 -17.07
N SER A 346 -17.96 -0.83 -18.40
CA SER A 346 -18.37 -1.94 -19.29
C SER A 346 -17.21 -2.78 -19.82
N LYS A 347 -17.53 -4.00 -20.26
CA LYS A 347 -16.57 -4.92 -20.88
C LYS A 347 -16.06 -4.41 -22.23
N GLU A 348 -16.92 -3.76 -23.02
CA GLU A 348 -16.54 -3.21 -24.32
C GLU A 348 -15.51 -2.07 -24.14
N GLN A 349 -15.74 -1.18 -23.18
CA GLN A 349 -14.81 -0.11 -22.83
C GLN A 349 -13.46 -0.66 -22.37
N SER A 350 -13.46 -1.71 -21.53
CA SER A 350 -12.22 -2.33 -21.04
C SER A 350 -11.45 -3.02 -22.18
N GLN A 351 -12.15 -3.62 -23.14
CA GLN A 351 -11.56 -4.28 -24.30
C GLN A 351 -10.96 -3.29 -25.30
N GLN A 352 -11.62 -2.17 -25.56
CA GLN A 352 -11.14 -1.11 -26.44
C GLN A 352 -9.88 -0.43 -25.89
N ASN A 353 -9.70 -0.41 -24.56
CA ASN A 353 -8.56 0.24 -23.90
C ASN A 353 -7.46 -0.72 -23.43
N LYS A 354 -7.42 -1.96 -23.94
CA LYS A 354 -6.39 -2.96 -23.59
C LYS A 354 -4.97 -2.50 -23.90
N GLU A 355 -4.78 -1.64 -24.89
CA GLU A 355 -3.47 -1.10 -25.26
C GLU A 355 -2.97 -0.03 -24.28
N ASN A 356 -3.89 0.65 -23.59
CA ASN A 356 -3.60 1.76 -22.66
C ASN A 356 -3.51 1.32 -21.19
N PHE A 357 -4.00 0.12 -20.86
CA PHE A 357 -3.98 -0.41 -19.49
C PHE A 357 -3.41 -1.83 -19.47
N SER A 358 -2.38 -2.07 -18.63
CA SER A 358 -1.75 -3.40 -18.50
C SER A 358 -2.71 -4.49 -18.01
N LYS A 359 -3.74 -4.13 -17.23
CA LYS A 359 -4.78 -5.03 -16.72
C LYS A 359 -6.13 -4.30 -16.62
N PRO A 360 -6.89 -4.18 -17.72
CA PRO A 360 -8.18 -3.51 -17.68
C PRO A 360 -9.22 -4.42 -17.03
N TYR A 361 -9.89 -3.93 -15.97
CA TYR A 361 -10.97 -4.64 -15.29
C TYR A 361 -12.25 -3.82 -15.39
N SER A 362 -13.33 -4.44 -15.85
CA SER A 362 -14.65 -3.80 -15.87
C SER A 362 -15.49 -4.20 -14.67
N LEU A 363 -16.30 -3.28 -14.16
CA LEU A 363 -17.26 -3.57 -13.11
C LEU A 363 -18.28 -4.62 -13.57
N GLN A 364 -18.77 -4.52 -14.81
CA GLN A 364 -19.70 -5.47 -15.40
C GLN A 364 -19.18 -6.92 -15.36
N GLU A 365 -17.93 -7.14 -15.80
CA GLU A 365 -17.31 -8.47 -15.80
C GLU A 365 -17.04 -8.98 -14.38
N LEU A 366 -16.64 -8.08 -13.47
CA LEU A 366 -16.46 -8.41 -12.06
C LEU A 366 -17.78 -8.90 -11.45
N LEU A 367 -18.88 -8.17 -11.63
CA LEU A 367 -20.20 -8.57 -11.13
C LEU A 367 -20.68 -9.90 -11.72
N LEU A 368 -20.45 -10.14 -13.01
CA LEU A 368 -20.79 -11.40 -13.65
C LEU A 368 -19.99 -12.58 -13.06
N ASN A 369 -18.68 -12.41 -12.86
CA ASN A 369 -17.83 -13.42 -12.25
C ASN A 369 -18.20 -13.65 -10.79
N THR A 370 -18.52 -12.59 -10.05
CA THR A 370 -19.03 -12.67 -8.69
C THR A 370 -20.34 -13.45 -8.63
N LYS A 371 -21.30 -13.20 -9.54
CA LYS A 371 -22.55 -13.97 -9.61
C LYS A 371 -22.28 -15.46 -9.83
N LYS A 372 -21.45 -15.80 -10.83
CA LYS A 372 -21.06 -17.21 -11.08
C LYS A 372 -20.39 -17.85 -9.87
N GLY A 373 -19.55 -17.10 -9.15
CA GLY A 373 -18.93 -17.56 -7.90
C GLY A 373 -19.95 -17.83 -6.80
N VAL A 374 -20.95 -16.95 -6.63
CA VAL A 374 -22.05 -17.12 -5.68
C VAL A 374 -22.92 -18.32 -6.05
N GLU A 375 -23.26 -18.49 -7.33
CA GLU A 375 -24.00 -19.67 -7.81
C GLU A 375 -23.25 -20.95 -7.43
N LYS A 376 -21.93 -21.03 -7.68
CA LYS A 376 -21.10 -22.18 -7.23
C LYS A 376 -21.09 -22.38 -5.71
N LEU A 377 -21.04 -21.30 -4.92
CA LEU A 377 -21.10 -21.39 -3.46
C LEU A 377 -22.43 -21.96 -2.95
N ILE A 378 -23.51 -21.85 -3.73
CA ILE A 378 -24.86 -22.28 -3.34
C ILE A 378 -25.25 -23.63 -3.95
N THR A 379 -24.90 -23.89 -5.21
CA THR A 379 -25.47 -24.98 -6.03
C THR A 379 -24.43 -25.92 -6.66
N ALA A 380 -23.17 -25.99 -6.18
CA ALA A 380 -22.22 -26.96 -6.73
C ALA A 380 -22.80 -28.39 -6.59
N ASP A 381 -22.81 -29.14 -7.70
CA ASP A 381 -23.26 -30.54 -7.74
C ASP A 381 -22.53 -31.37 -6.68
N GLN A 382 -23.24 -32.32 -6.07
CA GLN A 382 -22.67 -33.25 -5.10
C GLN A 382 -21.47 -33.98 -5.72
N SER A 383 -20.27 -33.77 -5.18
CA SER A 383 -19.13 -34.64 -5.45
C SER A 383 -19.28 -35.89 -4.58
N GLY A 384 -18.88 -37.05 -5.11
CA GLY A 384 -18.96 -38.33 -4.38
C GLY A 384 -18.24 -38.31 -3.02
N ASP A 385 -18.76 -39.11 -2.10
CA ASP A 385 -18.24 -39.48 -0.78
C ASP A 385 -17.33 -38.46 -0.06
N GLY A 386 -17.96 -37.57 0.74
CA GLY A 386 -17.33 -36.99 1.94
C GLY A 386 -16.65 -35.62 1.81
N GLU A 387 -16.61 -34.99 0.62
CA GLU A 387 -16.04 -33.64 0.46
C GLU A 387 -17.08 -32.53 0.67
N ILE A 388 -16.72 -31.46 1.41
CA ILE A 388 -17.56 -30.26 1.59
C ILE A 388 -17.38 -29.37 0.35
N CYS A 389 -18.37 -29.35 -0.55
CA CYS A 389 -18.23 -28.69 -1.86
C CYS A 389 -18.89 -27.31 -1.93
N ASN A 390 -19.87 -27.02 -1.08
CA ASN A 390 -20.59 -25.75 -1.07
C ASN A 390 -21.01 -25.33 0.35
N VAL A 391 -21.62 -24.14 0.49
CA VAL A 391 -22.00 -23.59 1.80
C VAL A 391 -23.15 -24.38 2.46
N ASN A 392 -24.05 -24.96 1.68
CA ASN A 392 -25.13 -25.80 2.22
C ASN A 392 -24.58 -27.12 2.77
N ASP A 393 -23.63 -27.75 2.06
CA ASP A 393 -22.93 -28.95 2.55
C ASP A 393 -22.21 -28.65 3.87
N PHE A 394 -21.54 -27.50 3.94
CA PHE A 394 -20.88 -27.02 5.16
C PHE A 394 -21.86 -26.84 6.31
N ILE A 395 -23.02 -26.21 6.06
CA ILE A 395 -24.08 -26.02 7.07
C ILE A 395 -24.57 -27.39 7.57
N ASN A 396 -24.82 -28.34 6.67
CA ASN A 396 -25.29 -29.68 7.03
C ASN A 396 -24.21 -30.43 7.83
N TYR A 397 -22.96 -30.40 7.36
CA TYR A 397 -21.82 -31.01 8.02
C TYR A 397 -21.66 -30.52 9.46
N ILE A 398 -21.72 -29.20 9.67
CA ILE A 398 -21.55 -28.60 10.99
C ILE A 398 -22.73 -28.91 11.94
N LEU A 399 -23.96 -28.95 11.44
CA LEU A 399 -25.15 -29.19 12.26
C LEU A 399 -25.40 -30.67 12.60
N GLN A 400 -24.89 -31.60 11.78
CA GLN A 400 -25.08 -33.05 11.96
C GLN A 400 -23.94 -33.73 12.73
N LYS A 401 -22.88 -33.00 13.05
CA LYS A 401 -21.71 -33.55 13.76
C LYS A 401 -22.08 -33.93 15.20
N GLU A 402 -21.76 -35.15 15.62
CA GLU A 402 -22.05 -35.65 16.98
C GLU A 402 -21.12 -35.02 18.04
N ASP A 403 -19.83 -34.89 17.70
CA ASP A 403 -18.84 -34.12 18.46
C ASP A 403 -18.18 -33.07 17.57
N TYR A 404 -17.44 -32.13 18.16
CA TYR A 404 -16.72 -31.09 17.42
C TYR A 404 -15.20 -31.32 17.43
N GLU A 405 -14.78 -32.59 17.54
CA GLU A 405 -13.36 -32.94 17.61
C GLU A 405 -12.65 -32.52 16.31
N GLY A 406 -11.44 -31.96 16.47
CA GLY A 406 -10.66 -31.44 15.35
C GLY A 406 -11.13 -30.09 14.78
N LEU A 407 -12.19 -29.48 15.34
CA LEU A 407 -12.63 -28.14 14.94
C LEU A 407 -12.15 -27.07 15.92
N TYR A 408 -11.68 -25.97 15.36
CA TYR A 408 -11.08 -24.88 16.11
C TYR A 408 -11.62 -23.53 15.66
N TRP A 409 -11.69 -22.58 16.59
CA TRP A 409 -11.81 -21.16 16.29
C TRP A 409 -10.56 -20.40 16.69
N SER A 410 -10.18 -19.40 15.90
CA SER A 410 -9.09 -18.51 16.28
C SER A 410 -9.53 -17.53 17.37
N LYS A 411 -8.57 -16.98 18.12
CA LYS A 411 -8.83 -15.89 19.07
C LYS A 411 -9.59 -14.71 18.47
N LYS A 412 -9.28 -14.34 17.22
CA LYS A 412 -9.95 -13.26 16.49
C LYS A 412 -11.43 -13.57 16.25
N VAL A 413 -11.72 -14.82 15.89
CA VAL A 413 -13.10 -15.31 15.70
C VAL A 413 -13.85 -15.26 17.02
N MET A 414 -13.26 -15.71 18.11
CA MET A 414 -13.88 -15.68 19.43
C MET A 414 -14.24 -14.26 19.88
N ASN A 415 -13.38 -13.27 19.60
CA ASN A 415 -13.72 -11.86 19.85
C ASN A 415 -14.94 -11.40 19.02
N THR A 416 -15.09 -11.88 17.79
CA THR A 416 -16.26 -11.57 16.96
C THR A 416 -17.52 -12.25 17.52
N ILE A 417 -17.45 -13.56 17.79
CA ILE A 417 -18.58 -14.34 18.32
C ILE A 417 -19.04 -13.82 19.68
N SER A 418 -18.12 -13.51 20.60
CA SER A 418 -18.47 -12.94 21.91
C SER A 418 -19.16 -11.58 21.77
N ASN A 419 -18.71 -10.73 20.83
CA ASN A 419 -19.34 -9.44 20.59
C ASN A 419 -20.72 -9.55 19.95
N LEU A 420 -20.94 -10.52 19.08
CA LEU A 420 -22.22 -10.67 18.37
C LEU A 420 -23.26 -11.41 19.20
N TYR A 421 -22.90 -12.55 19.81
CA TYR A 421 -23.87 -13.49 20.34
C TYR A 421 -23.88 -13.58 21.88
N ILE A 422 -22.72 -13.49 22.55
CA ILE A 422 -22.62 -13.80 23.98
C ILE A 422 -22.99 -12.59 24.86
N GLY A 423 -23.95 -12.76 25.75
CA GLY A 423 -24.43 -11.74 26.70
C GLY A 423 -23.39 -11.40 27.78
N ASN A 424 -22.97 -12.42 28.55
CA ASN A 424 -21.99 -12.26 29.61
C ASN A 424 -20.66 -12.94 29.26
N TRP A 425 -19.84 -12.26 28.46
CA TRP A 425 -18.56 -12.80 28.02
C TRP A 425 -17.57 -13.06 29.17
N PHE A 426 -17.57 -12.20 30.19
CA PHE A 426 -16.70 -12.37 31.37
C PHE A 426 -16.99 -13.68 32.09
N HIS A 427 -18.27 -14.02 32.26
CA HIS A 427 -18.66 -15.28 32.89
C HIS A 427 -18.20 -16.50 32.07
N VAL A 428 -18.37 -16.47 30.74
CA VAL A 428 -17.89 -17.55 29.85
C VAL A 428 -16.37 -17.68 29.93
N GLN A 429 -15.63 -16.57 29.98
CA GLN A 429 -14.17 -16.61 30.15
C GLN A 429 -13.73 -17.28 31.46
N GLU A 430 -14.42 -17.01 32.57
CA GLU A 430 -14.16 -17.67 33.85
C GLU A 430 -14.44 -19.18 33.79
N LEU A 431 -15.53 -19.59 33.16
CA LEU A 431 -15.86 -21.01 32.99
C LEU A 431 -14.84 -21.73 32.09
N CYS A 432 -14.47 -21.13 30.96
CA CYS A 432 -13.43 -21.67 30.08
C CYS A 432 -12.07 -21.78 30.80
N GLN A 433 -11.76 -20.87 31.71
CA GLN A 433 -10.55 -20.94 32.54
C GLN A 433 -10.63 -22.07 33.59
N LYS A 434 -11.81 -22.31 34.19
CA LYS A 434 -12.02 -23.41 35.14
C LYS A 434 -11.90 -24.76 34.45
N SER A 435 -12.47 -24.90 33.26
CA SER A 435 -12.42 -26.12 32.44
C SER A 435 -11.12 -26.29 31.64
N LYS A 436 -10.09 -25.44 31.89
CA LYS A 436 -8.78 -25.47 31.22
C LYS A 436 -8.80 -25.32 29.70
N VAL A 437 -9.91 -24.84 29.13
CA VAL A 437 -10.01 -24.44 27.71
C VAL A 437 -9.21 -23.17 27.48
N PHE A 438 -9.21 -22.25 28.46
CA PHE A 438 -8.39 -21.03 28.47
C PHE A 438 -7.29 -21.10 29.54
N GLY A 439 -6.17 -20.41 29.28
CA GLY A 439 -5.03 -20.36 30.17
C GLY A 439 -5.21 -19.39 31.35
N ARG A 440 -4.45 -19.61 32.44
CA ARG A 440 -4.39 -18.70 33.59
C ARG A 440 -3.25 -17.69 33.44
N GLY A 441 -3.55 -16.41 33.64
CA GLY A 441 -2.56 -15.34 33.74
C GLY A 441 -1.68 -15.44 35.00
N SER A 442 -0.55 -14.74 35.01
CA SER A 442 0.39 -14.75 36.14
C SER A 442 -0.15 -14.04 37.39
N LYS A 443 0.25 -14.49 38.59
CA LYS A 443 -0.26 -14.07 39.92
C LYS A 443 -0.21 -12.55 40.25
N LYS A 444 0.42 -11.70 39.42
CA LYS A 444 0.49 -10.24 39.65
C LYS A 444 -0.53 -9.42 38.86
N GLU A 445 -1.16 -9.99 37.84
CA GLU A 445 -2.27 -9.36 37.13
C GLU A 445 -3.56 -10.04 37.57
N ASN A 446 -4.19 -9.53 38.62
CA ASN A 446 -5.51 -9.95 39.09
C ASN A 446 -6.43 -10.35 37.91
N TYR A 447 -6.74 -11.64 37.79
CA TYR A 447 -7.82 -12.18 36.95
C TYR A 447 -7.72 -12.02 35.42
N LYS A 448 -6.53 -11.92 34.82
CA LYS A 448 -6.46 -11.90 33.35
C LYS A 448 -6.50 -13.32 32.74
N VAL A 449 -7.61 -13.65 32.09
CA VAL A 449 -7.80 -14.89 31.31
C VAL A 449 -6.98 -14.83 30.02
N ILE A 450 -6.17 -15.87 29.74
CA ILE A 450 -5.38 -15.97 28.51
C ILE A 450 -6.17 -16.80 27.50
N ILE A 451 -6.66 -16.14 26.44
CA ILE A 451 -7.33 -16.82 25.33
C ILE A 451 -6.27 -17.41 24.38
N PRO A 452 -6.28 -18.73 24.12
CA PRO A 452 -5.39 -19.39 23.16
C PRO A 452 -5.55 -18.85 21.73
N GLU A 453 -4.51 -19.02 20.90
CA GLU A 453 -4.56 -18.62 19.49
C GLU A 453 -5.49 -19.50 18.64
N ALA A 454 -5.68 -20.76 19.04
CA ALA A 454 -6.65 -21.72 18.51
C ALA A 454 -7.44 -22.32 19.69
N ILE A 455 -8.77 -22.31 19.61
CA ILE A 455 -9.68 -22.72 20.68
C ILE A 455 -10.41 -23.98 20.19
N PRO A 456 -10.23 -25.14 20.83
CA PRO A 456 -10.97 -26.35 20.50
C PRO A 456 -12.47 -26.15 20.74
N LEU A 457 -13.30 -26.44 19.74
CA LEU A 457 -14.74 -26.26 19.86
C LEU A 457 -15.38 -27.26 20.83
N THR A 458 -14.86 -28.48 20.93
CA THR A 458 -15.32 -29.47 21.91
C THR A 458 -15.35 -28.90 23.32
N GLY A 459 -14.19 -28.47 23.83
CA GLY A 459 -14.08 -27.93 25.18
C GLY A 459 -14.87 -26.62 25.36
N LEU A 460 -14.91 -25.76 24.34
CA LEU A 460 -15.71 -24.52 24.42
C LEU A 460 -17.21 -24.83 24.52
N PHE A 461 -17.70 -25.78 23.73
CA PHE A 461 -19.12 -26.12 23.68
C PHE A 461 -19.58 -26.87 24.92
N GLU A 462 -18.75 -27.78 25.46
CA GLU A 462 -18.97 -28.38 26.78
C GLU A 462 -19.11 -27.32 27.88
N VAL A 463 -18.28 -26.27 27.84
CA VAL A 463 -18.38 -25.15 28.79
C VAL A 463 -19.70 -24.41 28.65
N LEU A 464 -20.12 -24.09 27.42
CA LEU A 464 -21.40 -23.42 27.20
C LEU A 464 -22.58 -24.27 27.66
N ASP A 465 -22.53 -25.57 27.39
CA ASP A 465 -23.60 -26.52 27.73
C ASP A 465 -23.66 -26.83 29.23
N SER A 466 -22.57 -26.60 29.97
CA SER A 466 -22.55 -26.72 31.44
C SER A 466 -23.28 -25.59 32.19
N VAL A 467 -23.71 -24.53 31.48
CA VAL A 467 -24.42 -23.40 32.11
C VAL A 467 -25.88 -23.79 32.37
N GLU A 468 -26.20 -24.08 33.63
CA GLU A 468 -27.57 -24.33 34.06
C GLU A 468 -28.47 -23.10 33.79
N ASN A 469 -29.68 -23.35 33.31
CA ASN A 469 -30.67 -22.31 32.97
C ASN A 469 -30.08 -21.18 32.12
N TRP A 470 -29.20 -21.50 31.15
CA TRP A 470 -28.48 -20.54 30.31
C TRP A 470 -29.37 -19.47 29.63
N ARG A 471 -30.66 -19.78 29.40
CA ARG A 471 -31.66 -18.84 28.87
C ARG A 471 -32.02 -17.74 29.87
N GLU A 472 -32.19 -18.08 31.15
CA GLU A 472 -32.60 -17.17 32.22
C GLU A 472 -31.45 -16.28 32.68
N VAL A 473 -30.22 -16.83 32.71
CA VAL A 473 -29.00 -16.07 33.08
C VAL A 473 -28.50 -15.16 31.96
N GLY A 474 -29.19 -15.13 30.81
CA GLY A 474 -28.86 -14.26 29.69
C GLY A 474 -27.53 -14.59 29.03
N LEU A 475 -27.25 -15.88 28.79
CA LEU A 475 -26.00 -16.32 28.14
C LEU A 475 -25.84 -15.70 26.74
N PHE A 476 -26.94 -15.48 26.01
CA PHE A 476 -26.95 -14.79 24.73
C PHE A 476 -27.55 -13.39 24.81
N LYS A 477 -27.05 -12.47 23.98
CA LYS A 477 -27.58 -11.10 23.87
C LYS A 477 -28.98 -11.14 23.26
N VAL A 478 -29.89 -10.33 23.77
CA VAL A 478 -31.24 -10.16 23.17
C VAL A 478 -31.16 -9.81 21.68
N LYS A 479 -30.22 -8.92 21.30
CA LYS A 479 -29.97 -8.57 19.89
C LYS A 479 -29.54 -9.74 19.01
N ALA A 480 -29.04 -10.83 19.59
CA ALA A 480 -28.60 -11.99 18.83
C ALA A 480 -29.77 -12.83 18.29
N TYR A 481 -30.95 -12.71 18.89
CA TYR A 481 -32.16 -13.46 18.55
C TYR A 481 -33.40 -12.55 18.41
N GLU A 482 -33.20 -11.29 18.01
CA GLU A 482 -34.28 -10.32 17.80
C GLU A 482 -35.13 -10.67 16.56
N ASP A 483 -34.58 -11.42 15.61
CA ASP A 483 -35.34 -11.91 14.46
C ASP A 483 -36.14 -13.18 14.79
N GLU A 484 -37.32 -13.30 14.16
CA GLU A 484 -38.30 -14.36 14.41
C GLU A 484 -37.71 -15.77 14.27
N ALA A 485 -36.87 -16.00 13.25
CA ALA A 485 -36.25 -17.31 13.03
C ALA A 485 -35.30 -17.70 14.17
N LYS A 486 -34.47 -16.77 14.65
CA LYS A 486 -33.61 -17.01 15.81
C LYS A 486 -34.36 -17.03 17.13
N GLN A 487 -35.47 -16.33 17.27
CA GLN A 487 -36.32 -16.45 18.45
C GLN A 487 -36.85 -17.88 18.58
N ILE A 488 -37.33 -18.47 17.49
CA ILE A 488 -37.75 -19.89 17.46
C ILE A 488 -36.60 -20.83 17.84
N ILE A 489 -35.38 -20.57 17.34
CA ILE A 489 -34.18 -21.35 17.70
C ILE A 489 -33.85 -21.21 19.19
N PHE A 490 -34.02 -20.02 19.76
CA PHE A 490 -33.76 -19.76 21.19
C PHE A 490 -34.77 -20.46 22.09
N GLU A 491 -36.06 -20.43 21.72
CA GLU A 491 -37.17 -21.01 22.49
C GLU A 491 -37.21 -22.54 22.41
N ASN A 492 -36.58 -23.15 21.41
CA ASN A 492 -36.54 -24.61 21.28
C ASN A 492 -35.78 -25.26 22.44
N THR A 493 -36.48 -26.01 23.28
CA THR A 493 -35.96 -26.65 24.50
C THR A 493 -35.07 -27.86 24.25
N GLU A 494 -35.08 -28.44 23.05
CA GLU A 494 -34.24 -29.59 22.69
C GLU A 494 -32.78 -29.19 22.46
N TYR A 495 -32.51 -27.91 22.20
CA TYR A 495 -31.16 -27.43 21.91
C TYR A 495 -30.39 -27.04 23.17
N SER A 496 -29.16 -27.53 23.24
CA SER A 496 -28.14 -27.06 24.18
C SER A 496 -27.67 -25.64 23.82
N ALA A 497 -26.93 -24.99 24.71
CA ALA A 497 -26.45 -23.63 24.48
C ALA A 497 -25.52 -23.56 23.26
N SER A 498 -24.61 -24.53 23.11
CA SER A 498 -23.68 -24.62 21.99
C SER A 498 -24.41 -24.85 20.66
N GLN A 499 -25.43 -25.72 20.65
CA GLN A 499 -26.27 -25.97 19.48
C GLN A 499 -27.09 -24.73 19.09
N THR A 500 -27.65 -24.00 20.06
CA THR A 500 -28.33 -22.73 19.81
C THR A 500 -27.39 -21.69 19.20
N LEU A 501 -26.17 -21.53 19.74
CA LEU A 501 -25.17 -20.61 19.20
C LEU A 501 -24.81 -20.95 17.75
N LEU A 502 -24.57 -22.23 17.46
CA LEU A 502 -24.23 -22.69 16.13
C LEU A 502 -25.37 -22.44 15.13
N ARG A 503 -26.61 -22.68 15.55
CA ARG A 503 -27.80 -22.41 14.76
C ARG A 503 -28.03 -20.92 14.52
N PHE A 504 -27.70 -20.04 15.46
CA PHE A 504 -27.71 -18.59 15.21
C PHE A 504 -26.72 -18.19 14.12
N ILE A 505 -25.50 -18.72 14.16
CA ILE A 505 -24.46 -18.45 13.16
C ILE A 505 -24.91 -18.98 11.79
N VAL A 506 -25.48 -20.19 11.74
CA VAL A 506 -26.03 -20.76 10.50
C VAL A 506 -27.19 -19.93 9.96
N GLU A 507 -28.07 -19.44 10.82
CA GLU A 507 -29.21 -18.63 10.39
C GLU A 507 -28.75 -17.29 9.79
N ASP A 508 -27.68 -16.68 10.34
CA ASP A 508 -27.05 -15.51 9.73
C ASP A 508 -26.50 -15.82 8.33
N ILE A 509 -25.89 -16.99 8.13
CA ILE A 509 -25.44 -17.41 6.80
C ILE A 509 -26.64 -17.57 5.85
N LYS A 510 -27.69 -18.29 6.27
CA LYS A 510 -28.89 -18.56 5.45
C LYS A 510 -29.57 -17.27 5.01
N LYS A 511 -29.76 -16.33 5.93
CA LYS A 511 -30.35 -15.02 5.64
C LYS A 511 -29.59 -14.26 4.55
N GLU A 512 -28.27 -14.23 4.65
CA GLU A 512 -27.42 -13.58 3.65
C GLU A 512 -27.43 -14.35 2.31
N LEU A 513 -27.42 -15.70 2.33
CA LEU A 513 -27.55 -16.51 1.11
C LEU A 513 -28.87 -16.27 0.38
N ASP A 514 -29.98 -16.17 1.09
CA ASP A 514 -31.29 -15.90 0.49
C ASP A 514 -31.37 -14.47 -0.06
N GLN A 515 -30.72 -13.50 0.59
CA GLN A 515 -30.56 -12.16 0.04
C GLN A 515 -29.74 -12.17 -1.26
N LEU A 516 -28.66 -12.96 -1.33
CA LEU A 516 -27.84 -13.11 -2.54
C LEU A 516 -28.64 -13.72 -3.69
N LYS A 517 -29.42 -14.80 -3.44
CA LYS A 517 -30.29 -15.40 -4.45
C LYS A 517 -31.30 -14.40 -5.02
N LYS A 518 -31.95 -13.61 -4.16
CA LYS A 518 -32.97 -12.63 -4.57
C LYS A 518 -32.40 -11.48 -5.38
N THR A 519 -31.16 -11.05 -5.10
CA THR A 519 -30.59 -9.83 -5.66
C THR A 519 -29.64 -10.07 -6.84
N GLY A 520 -29.07 -11.28 -6.97
CA GLY A 520 -28.06 -11.62 -7.98
C GLY A 520 -28.49 -11.43 -9.44
N ASP A 521 -29.74 -11.78 -9.79
CA ASP A 521 -30.24 -11.63 -11.16
C ASP A 521 -30.50 -10.17 -11.57
N GLY A 522 -30.81 -9.31 -10.60
CA GLY A 522 -31.01 -7.87 -10.84
C GLY A 522 -29.69 -7.12 -11.06
N LEU A 523 -28.59 -7.60 -10.48
CA LEU A 523 -27.29 -6.93 -10.53
C LEU A 523 -26.62 -6.97 -11.91
N VAL A 524 -26.73 -8.10 -12.61
CA VAL A 524 -26.12 -8.24 -13.96
C VAL A 524 -26.84 -7.35 -14.99
N LYS A 525 -28.04 -6.86 -14.67
CA LYS A 525 -28.82 -5.95 -15.52
C LYS A 525 -28.48 -4.47 -15.29
N ILE A 526 -27.67 -4.14 -14.28
CA ILE A 526 -27.27 -2.76 -14.02
C ILE A 526 -26.30 -2.28 -15.10
N THR A 527 -26.64 -1.17 -15.73
CA THR A 527 -25.84 -0.51 -16.78
C THR A 527 -25.34 0.89 -16.38
N ASP A 528 -26.08 1.59 -15.51
CA ASP A 528 -25.66 2.87 -14.94
C ASP A 528 -25.06 2.67 -13.54
N TYR A 529 -23.73 2.56 -13.49
CA TYR A 529 -22.98 2.40 -12.24
C TYR A 529 -22.72 3.72 -11.50
N LYS A 530 -23.05 4.88 -12.10
CA LYS A 530 -22.84 6.19 -11.48
C LYS A 530 -24.01 6.58 -10.58
N ASN A 531 -25.21 6.09 -10.91
CA ASN A 531 -26.40 6.23 -10.09
C ASN A 531 -26.19 5.69 -8.66
N GLN A 532 -26.63 6.45 -7.66
CA GLN A 532 -26.41 6.14 -6.24
C GLN A 532 -27.16 4.88 -5.79
N ASP A 533 -28.43 4.71 -6.18
CA ASP A 533 -29.22 3.54 -5.80
C ASP A 533 -28.61 2.24 -6.35
N ASN A 534 -28.05 2.30 -7.56
CA ASN A 534 -27.35 1.17 -8.18
C ASN A 534 -26.05 0.83 -7.44
N LYS A 535 -25.29 1.84 -7.00
CA LYS A 535 -24.10 1.63 -6.15
C LYS A 535 -24.46 0.96 -4.83
N ASP A 536 -25.55 1.39 -4.21
CA ASP A 536 -25.99 0.84 -2.93
C ASP A 536 -26.46 -0.62 -3.07
N LYS A 537 -27.14 -0.97 -4.17
CA LYS A 537 -27.47 -2.36 -4.51
C LYS A 537 -26.23 -3.24 -4.71
N ILE A 538 -25.24 -2.74 -5.47
CA ILE A 538 -23.96 -3.44 -5.68
C ILE A 538 -23.23 -3.65 -4.36
N LYS A 539 -23.12 -2.59 -3.55
CA LYS A 539 -22.48 -2.64 -2.25
C LYS A 539 -23.15 -3.65 -1.33
N ALA A 540 -24.48 -3.60 -1.20
CA ALA A 540 -25.22 -4.51 -0.34
C ALA A 540 -24.97 -5.98 -0.72
N TYR A 541 -24.93 -6.28 -2.03
CA TYR A 541 -24.62 -7.63 -2.51
C TYR A 541 -23.19 -8.08 -2.17
N LEU A 542 -22.19 -7.23 -2.41
CA LEU A 542 -20.80 -7.54 -2.08
C LEU A 542 -20.58 -7.68 -0.56
N ASP A 543 -21.28 -6.89 0.25
CA ASP A 543 -21.25 -7.00 1.71
C ASP A 543 -21.85 -8.33 2.19
N SER A 544 -22.97 -8.78 1.61
CA SER A 544 -23.56 -10.09 1.91
C SER A 544 -22.59 -11.24 1.58
N ILE A 545 -21.91 -11.20 0.43
CA ILE A 545 -20.87 -12.19 0.09
C ILE A 545 -19.75 -12.17 1.12
N LYS A 546 -19.25 -10.97 1.45
CA LYS A 546 -18.16 -10.81 2.42
C LYS A 546 -18.54 -11.37 3.78
N LYS A 547 -19.77 -11.16 4.25
CA LYS A 547 -20.27 -11.70 5.52
C LYS A 547 -20.27 -13.23 5.51
N VAL A 548 -20.86 -13.85 4.50
CA VAL A 548 -20.90 -15.32 4.35
C VAL A 548 -19.47 -15.90 4.37
N LEU A 549 -18.57 -15.35 3.53
CA LEU A 549 -17.18 -15.80 3.49
C LEU A 549 -16.44 -15.59 4.82
N SER A 550 -16.71 -14.47 5.51
CA SER A 550 -16.08 -14.19 6.81
C SER A 550 -16.50 -15.20 7.87
N ILE A 551 -17.78 -15.62 7.88
CA ILE A 551 -18.29 -16.62 8.83
C ILE A 551 -17.70 -18.00 8.51
N ILE A 552 -17.63 -18.40 7.23
CA ILE A 552 -17.00 -19.68 6.85
C ILE A 552 -15.52 -19.70 7.28
N GLN A 553 -14.81 -18.58 7.10
CA GLN A 553 -13.42 -18.42 7.56
C GLN A 553 -13.25 -18.56 9.08
N TYR A 554 -14.32 -18.55 9.88
CA TYR A 554 -14.22 -18.78 11.32
C TYR A 554 -13.61 -20.14 11.64
N PHE A 555 -13.88 -21.13 10.79
CA PHE A 555 -13.46 -22.52 10.94
C PHE A 555 -12.15 -22.82 10.20
N SER A 556 -11.55 -21.83 9.54
CA SER A 556 -10.26 -21.94 8.86
C SER A 556 -9.13 -21.46 9.78
N VAL A 557 -8.59 -22.36 10.60
CA VAL A 557 -7.48 -22.06 11.51
C VAL A 557 -6.17 -22.66 10.97
N ASN A 558 -5.10 -21.85 10.97
CA ASN A 558 -3.77 -22.33 10.54
C ASN A 558 -3.27 -23.46 11.44
N GLU A 559 -2.79 -24.54 10.82
CA GLU A 559 -2.29 -25.74 11.49
C GLU A 559 -1.17 -25.45 12.50
N SER A 560 -0.31 -24.47 12.22
CA SER A 560 0.75 -24.04 13.16
C SER A 560 0.21 -23.53 14.50
N LYS A 561 -0.95 -22.87 14.50
CA LYS A 561 -1.61 -22.38 15.73
C LYS A 561 -2.24 -23.52 16.53
N ILE A 562 -2.72 -24.55 15.83
CA ILE A 562 -3.30 -25.74 16.44
C ILE A 562 -2.20 -26.53 17.17
N LYS A 563 -1.08 -26.80 16.50
CA LYS A 563 0.08 -27.51 17.07
C LYS A 563 0.64 -26.82 18.32
N MET A 564 0.74 -25.48 18.33
CA MET A 564 1.18 -24.73 19.52
C MET A 564 0.25 -24.93 20.73
N VAL A 565 -1.07 -25.02 20.51
CA VAL A 565 -2.05 -25.18 21.58
C VAL A 565 -2.07 -26.61 22.10
N GLU A 566 -1.98 -27.61 21.23
CA GLU A 566 -1.88 -29.03 21.61
C GLU A 566 -0.63 -29.32 22.46
N LEU A 567 0.49 -28.62 22.20
CA LEU A 567 1.71 -28.68 23.00
C LEU A 567 1.61 -27.96 24.36
N LEU A 568 0.72 -26.98 24.50
CA LEU A 568 0.49 -26.24 25.76
C LEU A 568 -0.54 -26.93 26.68
N ILE A 569 -1.40 -27.79 26.12
CA ILE A 569 -2.44 -28.54 26.85
C ILE A 569 -1.92 -29.90 27.34
N ARG A 570 -0.89 -30.47 26.69
CA ARG A 570 -0.10 -31.60 27.21
C ARG A 570 0.87 -31.14 28.29
#